data_AF-A0A535S688-F1
#
_entry.id   AF-A0A535S688-F1
#
_cell.length_a   1.000
_cell.length_b   1.000
_cell.length_c   1.000
_cell.angle_alpha   90.00
_cell.angle_beta   90.00
_cell.angle_gamma   90.00
#
_symmetry.space_group_name_H-M   'P 1'
#
loop_
_entity.id
_entity.type
_entity.pdbx_description
1 polymer ?
#
loop_
_entity_poly.entity_id
_entity_poly.type
_entity_poly.pdbx_seq_one_letter_code
_entity_poly.pdbx_strand_id
1 'polypeptide(L)'
;MKVLVLNGPNLGSLGRREPEVYGIRTLADLEALLTDRAKAIGIEVRCLQSNHEGELIDAIEKNRESSDAIVINPGALSHYSLALADALRGSGKPVIEVHISNVFAREPERHRMVTAGAAKG
;
A
#
# COMPACT_ATOMS: atom_id res chain seq x y z
N MET A 1 -2.33 -2.62 -18.86
CA MET A 1 -2.47 -1.77 -17.66
C MET A 1 -1.35 -2.15 -16.69
N LYS A 2 -0.71 -1.15 -16.07
CA LYS A 2 0.37 -1.32 -15.09
C LYS A 2 -0.07 -0.73 -13.74
N VAL A 3 0.04 -1.53 -12.69
CA VAL A 3 -0.35 -1.14 -11.33
C VAL A 3 0.87 -1.17 -10.41
N LEU A 4 1.12 -0.05 -9.75
CA LEU A 4 2.12 0.03 -8.70
C LEU A 4 1.48 -0.37 -7.36
N VAL A 5 2.07 -1.34 -6.68
CA VAL A 5 1.61 -1.81 -5.37
C VAL A 5 2.66 -1.44 -4.34
N LEU A 6 2.28 -0.59 -3.39
CA LEU A 6 3.19 -0.05 -2.37
C LEU A 6 2.79 -0.56 -0.98
N ASN A 7 3.77 -1.08 -0.26
CA ASN A 7 3.62 -1.56 1.10
C ASN A 7 4.51 -0.75 2.04
N GLY A 8 3.89 -0.04 2.97
CA GLY A 8 4.56 0.81 3.95
C GLY A 8 5.18 0.05 5.12
N PRO A 9 5.50 0.76 6.20
CA PRO A 9 6.27 0.22 7.31
C PRO A 9 5.62 -0.98 7.99
N ASN A 10 6.49 -1.89 8.44
CA ASN A 10 6.18 -3.14 9.14
C ASN A 10 5.50 -4.25 8.29
N LEU A 11 5.03 -3.97 7.08
CA LEU A 11 4.40 -5.00 6.24
C LEU A 11 5.38 -6.06 5.74
N GLY A 12 6.68 -5.74 5.59
CA GLY A 12 7.71 -6.73 5.30
C GLY A 12 7.87 -7.82 6.39
N SER A 13 7.29 -7.61 7.58
CA SER A 13 7.31 -8.57 8.69
C SER A 13 6.06 -9.45 8.79
N LEU A 14 5.12 -9.33 7.84
CA LEU A 14 3.92 -10.20 7.77
C LEU A 14 4.29 -11.69 7.77
N GLY A 15 3.43 -12.49 8.38
CA GLY A 15 3.64 -13.94 8.56
C GLY A 15 4.62 -14.32 9.69
N ARG A 16 5.36 -13.36 10.27
CA ARG A 16 6.26 -13.59 11.41
C ARG A 16 5.80 -12.94 12.71
N ARG A 17 4.92 -11.94 12.62
CA ARG A 17 4.46 -11.13 13.77
C ARG A 17 2.94 -11.25 13.91
N GLU A 18 2.48 -11.50 15.14
CA GLU A 18 1.06 -11.52 15.53
C GLU A 18 0.16 -12.28 14.52
N PRO A 19 0.45 -13.58 14.24
CA PRO A 19 -0.23 -14.34 13.18
C PRO A 19 -1.75 -14.45 13.39
N GLU A 20 -2.23 -14.28 14.61
CA GLU A 20 -3.66 -14.27 14.94
C GLU A 20 -4.38 -13.00 14.45
N VAL A 21 -3.66 -11.90 14.21
CA VAL A 21 -4.21 -10.62 13.72
C VAL A 21 -4.01 -10.46 12.22
N TYR A 22 -2.87 -10.90 11.68
CA TYR A 22 -2.47 -10.65 10.28
C TYR A 22 -2.42 -11.90 9.40
N GLY A 23 -2.65 -13.08 9.96
CA GLY A 23 -2.54 -14.36 9.27
C GLY A 23 -1.10 -14.87 9.14
N ILE A 24 -0.97 -16.09 8.62
CA ILE A 24 0.32 -16.78 8.44
C ILE A 24 1.03 -16.48 7.11
N ARG A 25 0.34 -15.80 6.18
CA ARG A 25 0.91 -15.49 4.86
C ARG A 25 1.93 -14.37 5.00
N THR A 26 3.09 -14.55 4.36
CA THR A 26 4.11 -13.52 4.26
C THR A 26 3.70 -12.47 3.23
N LEU A 27 4.37 -11.31 3.24
CA LEU A 27 4.16 -10.31 2.19
C LEU A 27 4.49 -10.88 0.80
N ALA A 28 5.56 -11.67 0.69
CA ALA A 28 5.96 -12.31 -0.56
C ALA A 28 4.86 -13.26 -1.09
N ASP A 29 4.18 -14.01 -0.21
CA ASP A 29 3.06 -14.87 -0.61
C ASP A 29 1.88 -14.05 -1.16
N LEU A 30 1.60 -12.89 -0.56
CA LEU A 30 0.54 -11.99 -1.01
C LEU A 30 0.89 -11.35 -2.35
N GLU A 31 2.14 -10.90 -2.52
CA GLU A 31 2.63 -10.31 -3.77
C GLU A 31 2.62 -11.33 -4.92
N ALA A 32 2.98 -12.58 -4.65
CA ALA A 32 2.89 -13.67 -5.64
C ALA A 32 1.43 -13.93 -6.05
N LEU A 33 0.53 -14.06 -5.07
CA LEU A 33 -0.91 -14.25 -5.33
C LEU A 33 -1.50 -13.09 -6.14
N LEU A 34 -1.13 -11.86 -5.79
CA LEU A 34 -1.58 -10.66 -6.51
C LEU A 34 -1.06 -10.63 -7.95
N THR A 35 0.22 -10.97 -8.14
CA THR A 35 0.86 -11.00 -9.46
C THR A 35 0.23 -12.06 -10.35
N ASP A 36 -0.01 -13.27 -9.83
CA ASP A 36 -0.66 -14.36 -10.56
C ASP A 36 -2.08 -13.98 -10.98
N ARG A 37 -2.85 -13.39 -10.05
CA ARG A 37 -4.22 -12.94 -10.33
C ARG A 37 -4.24 -11.83 -11.37
N ALA A 38 -3.35 -10.84 -11.25
CA ALA A 38 -3.24 -9.73 -12.20
C ALA A 38 -2.84 -10.21 -13.59
N LYS A 39 -1.88 -11.14 -13.69
CA LYS A 39 -1.45 -11.74 -14.95
C LYS A 39 -2.61 -12.46 -15.65
N ALA A 40 -3.45 -13.19 -14.90
CA ALA A 40 -4.62 -13.88 -15.44
C ALA A 40 -5.66 -12.94 -16.08
N ILE A 41 -5.64 -11.65 -15.74
CA ILE A 41 -6.53 -10.62 -16.31
C ILE A 41 -5.79 -9.60 -17.19
N GLY A 42 -4.53 -9.87 -17.57
CA GLY A 42 -3.75 -9.01 -18.47
C GLY A 42 -3.23 -7.73 -17.83
N ILE A 43 -3.05 -7.70 -16.50
CA ILE A 43 -2.50 -6.57 -15.75
C ILE A 43 -1.08 -6.91 -15.29
N GLU A 44 -0.17 -5.95 -15.46
CA GLU A 44 1.18 -6.01 -14.91
C GLU A 44 1.21 -5.33 -13.54
N VAL A 45 1.80 -5.98 -12.55
CA VAL A 45 1.91 -5.47 -11.19
C VAL A 45 3.38 -5.31 -10.82
N ARG A 46 3.72 -4.17 -10.20
CA ARG A 46 5.01 -3.93 -9.59
C ARG A 46 4.82 -3.72 -8.09
N CYS A 47 5.25 -4.68 -7.28
CA CYS A 47 5.22 -4.57 -5.83
C CYS A 47 6.53 -3.98 -5.30
N LEU A 48 6.42 -3.06 -4.34
CA LEU A 48 7.54 -2.50 -3.58
C LEU A 48 7.13 -2.38 -2.10
N GLN A 49 8.08 -2.62 -1.20
CA GLN A 49 7.90 -2.42 0.23
C GLN A 49 9.03 -1.54 0.77
N SER A 50 8.70 -0.61 1.66
CA SER A 50 9.71 0.10 2.45
C SER A 50 9.20 0.48 3.84
N ASN A 51 10.13 0.51 4.80
CA ASN A 51 9.91 1.09 6.12
C ASN A 51 10.20 2.60 6.17
N HIS A 52 10.72 3.18 5.08
CA HIS A 52 11.07 4.58 4.97
C HIS A 52 10.01 5.33 4.18
N GLU A 53 9.43 6.37 4.78
CA GLU A 53 8.44 7.23 4.13
C GLU A 53 8.98 7.82 2.82
N GLY A 54 10.23 8.34 2.83
CA GLY A 54 10.88 8.91 1.65
C GLY A 54 11.00 7.91 0.50
N GLU A 55 11.33 6.65 0.75
CA GLU A 55 11.44 5.65 -0.31
C GLU A 55 10.09 5.32 -0.96
N LEU A 56 8.98 5.41 -0.20
CA LEU A 56 7.64 5.26 -0.77
C LEU A 56 7.29 6.46 -1.64
N ILE A 57 7.64 7.68 -1.22
CA ILE A 57 7.46 8.91 -1.99
C ILE A 57 8.27 8.84 -3.29
N ASP A 58 9.56 8.50 -3.18
CA ASP A 58 10.45 8.32 -4.33
C ASP A 58 9.91 7.26 -5.30
N ALA A 59 9.35 6.16 -4.78
CA ALA A 59 8.72 5.13 -5.59
C ALA A 59 7.49 5.65 -6.35
N ILE A 60 6.65 6.49 -5.72
CA ILE A 60 5.51 7.13 -6.39
C ILE A 60 6.02 8.04 -7.51
N GLU A 61 6.95 8.94 -7.21
CA GLU A 61 7.47 9.91 -8.18
C GLU A 61 8.15 9.23 -9.37
N LYS A 62 8.99 8.23 -9.10
CA LYS A 62 9.73 7.48 -10.12
C LYS A 62 8.82 6.66 -11.06
N ASN A 63 7.68 6.20 -10.57
CA ASN A 63 6.79 5.30 -11.32
C ASN A 63 5.51 5.98 -11.81
N ARG A 64 5.30 7.27 -11.55
CA ARG A 64 4.07 7.96 -11.96
C ARG A 64 3.85 7.90 -13.47
N GLU A 65 4.88 8.09 -14.30
CA GLU A 65 4.69 8.09 -15.76
C GLU A 65 4.43 6.67 -16.31
N SER A 66 4.97 5.64 -15.65
CA SER A 66 4.92 4.25 -16.10
C SER A 66 3.78 3.44 -15.49
N SER A 67 3.03 4.00 -14.54
CA SER A 67 1.92 3.32 -13.87
C SER A 67 0.58 3.96 -14.23
N ASP A 68 -0.44 3.14 -14.41
CA ASP A 68 -1.81 3.55 -14.68
C ASP A 68 -2.60 3.76 -13.39
N ALA A 69 -2.24 3.05 -12.31
CA ALA A 69 -2.88 3.14 -11.00
C ALA A 69 -1.91 2.78 -9.86
N ILE A 70 -2.26 3.17 -8.64
CA ILE A 70 -1.53 2.85 -7.41
C ILE A 70 -2.48 2.12 -6.45
N VAL A 71 -2.02 1.00 -5.89
CA VAL A 71 -2.62 0.37 -4.72
C VAL A 71 -1.61 0.50 -3.59
N ILE A 72 -2.03 0.99 -2.43
CA ILE A 72 -1.12 1.23 -1.32
C ILE A 72 -1.70 0.75 0.00
N ASN A 73 -0.87 0.04 0.77
CA ASN A 73 -1.07 -0.12 2.21
C ASN A 73 0.00 0.74 2.91
N PRO A 74 -0.32 1.95 3.42
CA PRO A 74 0.67 2.82 4.04
C PRO A 74 1.16 2.30 5.40
N GLY A 75 0.56 1.25 5.94
CA GLY A 75 0.74 0.85 7.33
C GLY A 75 0.38 2.01 8.27
N ALA A 76 1.20 2.22 9.31
CA ALA A 76 0.95 3.29 10.27
C ALA A 76 1.10 4.70 9.69
N LEU A 77 1.79 4.87 8.55
CA LEU A 77 1.91 6.18 7.88
C LEU A 77 0.54 6.74 7.47
N SER A 78 -0.45 5.88 7.27
CA SER A 78 -1.81 6.27 6.92
C SER A 78 -2.39 7.27 7.93
N HIS A 79 -2.00 7.17 9.20
CA HIS A 79 -2.59 7.95 10.29
C HIS A 79 -1.97 9.35 10.47
N TYR A 80 -0.79 9.62 9.90
CA TYR A 80 -0.07 10.86 10.19
C TYR A 80 0.73 11.47 9.02
N SER A 81 1.03 10.70 7.97
CA SER A 81 1.89 11.17 6.89
C SER A 81 1.15 12.06 5.90
N LEU A 82 1.21 13.37 6.13
CA LEU A 82 0.77 14.36 5.13
C LEU A 82 1.69 14.35 3.90
N ALA A 83 2.98 14.11 4.08
CA ALA A 83 3.95 14.03 2.97
C ALA A 83 3.59 12.92 1.98
N LEU A 84 3.28 11.72 2.47
CA LEU A 84 2.84 10.61 1.61
C LEU A 84 1.47 10.91 0.98
N ALA A 85 0.55 11.52 1.72
CA ALA A 85 -0.75 11.92 1.17
C ALA A 85 -0.60 12.90 -0.01
N ASP A 86 0.30 13.88 0.10
CA ASP A 86 0.57 14.86 -0.95
C ASP A 86 1.29 14.24 -2.14
N ALA A 87 2.22 13.31 -1.92
CA ALA A 87 2.84 12.54 -3.00
C ALA A 87 1.81 11.71 -3.78
N LEU A 88 0.88 11.06 -3.08
CA LEU A 88 -0.22 10.31 -3.71
C LEU A 88 -1.12 11.23 -4.54
N ARG A 89 -1.52 12.40 -4.03
CA ARG A 89 -2.30 13.41 -4.79
C ARG A 89 -1.52 13.91 -6.01
N GLY A 90 -0.24 14.22 -5.82
CA GLY A 90 0.66 14.73 -6.85
C GLY A 90 0.97 13.73 -7.96
N SER A 91 0.75 12.43 -7.73
CA SER A 91 0.95 11.38 -8.75
C SER A 91 0.02 11.54 -9.95
N GLY A 92 -1.16 12.16 -9.77
CA GLY A 92 -2.20 12.26 -10.79
C GLY A 92 -2.85 10.92 -11.15
N LYS A 93 -2.59 9.85 -10.39
CA LYS A 93 -3.10 8.50 -10.65
C LYS A 93 -4.31 8.16 -9.79
N PRO A 94 -5.18 7.24 -10.24
CA PRO A 94 -6.14 6.61 -9.35
C PRO A 94 -5.40 5.81 -8.27
N VAL A 95 -5.70 6.11 -7.01
CA VAL A 95 -5.12 5.47 -5.83
C VAL A 95 -6.21 4.69 -5.10
N ILE A 96 -5.92 3.45 -4.70
CA ILE A 96 -6.72 2.65 -3.78
C ILE A 96 -5.91 2.40 -2.51
N GLU A 97 -6.45 2.78 -1.35
CA GLU A 97 -5.81 2.51 -0.06
C GLU A 97 -6.37 1.20 0.52
N VAL A 98 -5.49 0.30 0.94
CA VAL A 98 -5.89 -1.00 1.49
C VAL A 98 -5.23 -1.24 2.84
N HIS A 99 -5.99 -1.84 3.76
CA HIS A 99 -5.49 -2.28 5.06
C HIS A 99 -5.87 -3.75 5.25
N ILE A 100 -4.92 -4.58 5.70
CA ILE A 100 -5.13 -6.02 5.85
C ILE A 100 -6.08 -6.32 7.02
N SER A 101 -5.95 -5.59 8.12
CA SER A 101 -6.83 -5.74 9.29
C SER A 101 -7.94 -4.71 9.31
N ASN A 102 -9.00 -5.00 10.07
CA ASN A 102 -10.09 -4.05 10.28
C ASN A 102 -9.61 -2.89 11.17
N VAL A 103 -9.24 -1.78 10.54
CA VAL A 103 -8.75 -0.58 11.21
C VAL A 103 -9.76 0.01 12.20
N PHE A 104 -11.07 -0.14 11.94
CA PHE A 104 -12.14 0.41 12.79
C PHE A 104 -12.44 -0.44 14.04
N ALA A 105 -11.90 -1.65 14.12
CA ALA A 105 -11.99 -2.49 15.32
C ALA A 105 -10.81 -2.28 16.28
N ARG A 106 -9.94 -1.30 15.98
CA ARG A 106 -8.67 -1.06 16.67
C ARG A 106 -8.70 0.24 17.48
N GLU A 107 -7.53 0.69 17.92
CA GLU A 107 -7.37 1.87 18.74
C GLU A 107 -7.87 3.14 18.01
N PRO A 108 -8.50 4.11 18.71
CA PRO A 108 -9.12 5.29 18.07
C PRO A 108 -8.18 6.10 17.17
N GLU A 109 -6.89 6.10 17.48
CA GLU A 109 -5.84 6.77 16.71
C GLU A 109 -5.75 6.24 15.27
N ARG A 110 -6.21 5.00 15.04
CA ARG A 110 -6.21 4.38 13.72
C ARG A 110 -7.44 4.72 12.88
N HIS A 111 -8.49 5.25 13.49
CA HIS A 111 -9.74 5.56 12.78
C HIS A 111 -9.61 6.79 11.87
N ARG A 112 -8.58 7.62 12.11
CA ARG A 112 -8.25 8.75 11.24
C ARG A 112 -7.11 8.34 10.31
N MET A 113 -7.36 8.46 9.01
CA MET A 113 -6.41 8.16 7.95
C MET A 113 -6.24 9.40 7.07
N VAL A 114 -5.07 10.04 7.13
CA VAL A 114 -4.77 11.26 6.38
C VAL A 114 -4.49 10.97 4.90
N THR A 115 -3.94 9.79 4.60
CA THR A 115 -3.68 9.35 3.22
C THR A 115 -4.95 8.94 2.48
N ALA A 116 -6.00 8.51 3.19
CA ALA A 116 -7.26 8.08 2.58
C ALA A 116 -7.94 9.21 1.79
N GLY A 117 -7.72 10.48 2.18
CA GLY A 117 -8.20 11.64 1.41
C GLY A 117 -7.47 11.88 0.08
N ALA A 118 -6.42 11.11 -0.23
CA ALA A 118 -5.78 11.05 -1.54
C ALA A 118 -6.25 9.86 -2.38
N ALA A 119 -6.93 8.89 -1.76
CA ALA A 119 -7.44 7.69 -2.40
C ALA A 119 -8.85 7.90 -2.99
N LYS A 120 -9.21 7.06 -3.96
CA LYS A 120 -10.57 6.96 -4.51
C LYS A 120 -11.50 6.15 -3.60
N GLY A 121 -10.92 5.27 -2.79
CA GLY A 121 -11.58 4.38 -1.85
C GLY A 121 -10.60 3.44 -1.20
#